data_AF-A0A7J7PX68-F1
#
_entry.id   AF-A0A7J7PX68-F1
#
_cell.length_a   1.000
_cell.length_b   1.000
_cell.length_c   1.000
_cell.angle_alpha   90.00
_cell.angle_beta   90.00
_cell.angle_gamma   90.00
#
_symmetry.space_group_name_H-M   'P 1'
#
loop_
_entity.id
_entity.type
_entity.pdbx_description
1 polymer ?
#
loop_
_entity_poly.entity_id
_entity_poly.type
_entity_poly.pdbx_seq_one_letter_code
_entity_poly.pdbx_strand_id
1 'polypeptide(L)'
;MTGALRRASASVLQRLGSSRAQASSLGKQTRSGHDTAVHKNKHIEQWLSRREDMEREFRWTSKTLRDVVIGALVIPIAMYNGITWAAHKDDEYGERPVRWDVLAVHTSRWM
;
A
#
# COMPACT_ATOMS: atom_id res chain seq x y z
N MET A 1 -58.95 11.73 24.38
CA MET A 1 -57.59 11.13 24.28
C MET A 1 -56.77 11.62 23.06
N THR A 2 -57.22 12.62 22.31
CA THR A 2 -56.59 13.11 21.07
C THR A 2 -55.41 14.07 21.28
N GLY A 3 -55.29 14.70 22.45
CA GLY A 3 -54.22 15.68 22.74
C GLY A 3 -52.84 15.05 23.02
N ALA A 4 -52.79 13.84 23.58
CA ALA A 4 -51.54 13.17 23.94
C ALA A 4 -50.78 12.69 22.69
N LEU A 5 -51.49 12.12 21.71
CA LEU A 5 -50.92 11.65 20.45
C LEU A 5 -50.32 12.79 19.60
N ARG A 6 -50.94 13.98 19.64
CA ARG A 6 -50.46 15.16 18.91
C ARG A 6 -49.19 15.78 19.52
N ARG A 7 -49.00 15.65 20.83
CA ARG A 7 -47.76 16.08 21.51
C ARG A 7 -46.62 15.09 21.31
N ALA A 8 -46.92 13.79 21.29
CA ALA A 8 -45.93 12.76 21.00
C ALA A 8 -45.42 12.81 19.54
N SER A 9 -46.29 13.09 18.57
CA SER A 9 -45.86 13.25 17.17
C SER A 9 -44.99 14.49 16.97
N ALA A 10 -45.30 15.59 17.65
CA ALA A 10 -44.49 16.81 17.59
C ALA A 10 -43.08 16.61 18.16
N SER A 11 -42.93 15.89 19.28
CA SER A 11 -41.61 15.63 19.87
C SER A 11 -40.76 14.67 19.04
N VAL A 12 -41.38 13.69 18.37
CA VAL A 12 -40.70 12.79 17.42
C VAL A 12 -40.22 13.56 16.17
N LEU A 13 -41.07 14.41 15.59
CA LEU A 13 -40.70 15.26 14.45
C LEU A 13 -39.59 16.24 14.81
N GLN A 14 -39.62 16.80 16.00
CA GLN A 14 -38.57 17.71 16.49
C GLN A 14 -37.24 16.97 16.70
N ARG A 15 -37.26 15.73 17.20
CA ARG A 15 -36.07 14.87 17.32
C ARG A 15 -35.52 14.44 15.96
N LEU A 16 -36.37 14.10 14.99
CA LEU A 16 -35.92 13.78 13.63
C LEU A 16 -35.34 15.02 12.92
N GLY A 17 -35.94 16.19 13.11
CA GLY A 17 -35.44 17.46 12.58
C GLY A 17 -34.09 17.84 13.18
N SER A 18 -33.93 17.71 14.51
CA SER A 18 -32.66 17.96 15.19
C SER A 18 -31.59 16.95 14.79
N SER A 19 -31.95 15.68 14.56
CA SER A 19 -31.01 14.63 14.09
C SER A 19 -30.46 14.93 12.69
N ARG A 20 -31.30 15.43 11.77
CA ARG A 20 -30.85 15.85 10.43
C ARG A 20 -29.97 17.10 10.49
N ALA A 21 -30.29 18.05 11.36
CA ALA A 21 -29.45 19.22 11.61
C ALA A 21 -28.09 18.81 12.20
N GLN A 22 -28.06 17.87 13.15
CA GLN A 22 -26.83 17.31 13.73
C GLN A 22 -26.01 16.48 12.74
N ALA A 23 -26.64 15.73 11.84
CA ALA A 23 -25.96 15.01 10.76
C ALA A 23 -25.26 15.97 9.78
N SER A 24 -25.87 17.12 9.50
CA SER A 24 -25.25 18.18 8.69
C SER A 24 -24.15 18.96 9.42
N SER A 25 -24.20 19.03 10.76
CA SER A 25 -23.13 19.64 11.57
C SER A 25 -21.93 18.70 11.77
N LEU A 26 -22.13 17.38 11.75
CA LEU A 26 -21.05 16.40 11.75
C LEU A 26 -20.16 16.50 10.50
N GLY A 27 -20.73 16.87 9.34
CA GLY A 27 -19.98 17.15 8.11
C GLY A 27 -19.13 18.44 8.17
N LYS A 28 -19.37 19.29 9.17
CA LYS A 28 -18.59 20.51 9.46
C LYS A 28 -17.79 20.36 10.76
N GLN A 29 -17.30 19.16 11.08
CA GLN A 29 -16.21 19.04 12.02
C GLN A 29 -14.98 19.71 11.40
N THR A 30 -14.73 20.95 11.83
CA THR A 30 -13.47 21.66 11.67
C THR A 30 -12.37 20.77 12.23
N ARG A 31 -11.72 20.01 11.33
CA ARG A 31 -10.43 19.38 11.65
C ARG A 31 -9.57 20.50 12.23
N SER A 32 -9.17 20.35 13.49
CA SER A 32 -8.12 21.16 14.10
C SER A 32 -6.77 20.77 13.48
N GLY A 33 -6.69 20.89 12.15
CA GLY A 33 -5.44 20.83 11.43
C GLY A 33 -4.80 22.19 11.65
N HIS A 34 -3.60 22.19 12.22
CA HIS A 34 -2.70 23.31 12.14
C HIS A 34 -2.73 23.84 10.70
N ASP A 35 -3.38 24.99 10.47
CA ASP A 35 -3.41 25.67 9.18
C ASP A 35 -1.98 26.12 8.91
N THR A 36 -1.17 25.21 8.37
CA THR A 36 0.14 25.57 7.85
C THR A 36 -0.13 26.61 6.79
N ALA A 37 0.44 27.80 6.95
CA ALA A 37 0.33 28.90 6.01
C ALA A 37 1.07 28.56 4.70
N VAL A 38 0.59 27.54 4.00
CA VAL A 38 1.18 26.96 2.80
C VAL A 38 0.23 27.24 1.65
N HIS A 39 0.76 27.90 0.64
CA HIS A 39 0.01 28.22 -0.56
C HIS A 39 -0.33 26.93 -1.33
N LYS A 40 -1.62 26.58 -1.36
CA LYS A 40 -2.14 25.40 -2.07
C LYS A 40 -1.99 25.58 -3.58
N ASN A 41 -0.98 24.94 -4.18
CA ASN A 41 -0.82 24.92 -5.63
C ASN A 41 -1.61 23.74 -6.23
N LYS A 42 -2.64 24.06 -7.03
CA LYS A 42 -3.51 23.07 -7.70
C LYS A 42 -2.72 22.03 -8.49
N HIS A 43 -1.63 22.41 -9.16
CA HIS A 43 -0.84 21.49 -9.98
C HIS A 43 -0.07 20.48 -9.12
N ILE A 44 0.44 20.92 -7.97
CA ILE A 44 1.18 20.04 -7.03
C ILE A 44 0.21 19.06 -6.37
N GLU A 45 -0.94 19.55 -5.91
CA GLU A 45 -1.96 18.73 -5.26
C GLU A 45 -2.53 17.68 -6.24
N GLN A 46 -2.78 18.05 -7.51
CA GLN A 46 -3.21 17.10 -8.54
C GLN A 46 -2.14 16.07 -8.88
N TRP A 47 -0.88 16.50 -8.98
CA TRP A 47 0.25 15.61 -9.23
C TRP A 47 0.42 14.60 -8.08
N LEU A 48 0.31 15.06 -6.83
CA LEU A 48 0.41 14.21 -5.64
C LEU A 48 -0.75 13.20 -5.59
N SER A 49 -2.00 13.67 -5.75
CA SER A 49 -3.19 12.83 -5.78
C SER A 49 -3.10 11.74 -6.85
N ARG A 50 -2.58 12.07 -8.04
CA ARG A 50 -2.41 11.07 -9.11
C ARG A 50 -1.39 10.00 -8.76
N ARG A 51 -0.34 10.31 -7.99
CA ARG A 51 0.64 9.32 -7.54
C ARG A 51 0.09 8.41 -6.45
N GLU A 52 -0.77 8.95 -5.59
CA GLU A 52 -1.46 8.16 -4.58
C GLU A 52 -2.47 7.19 -5.22
N ASP A 53 -3.18 7.63 -6.27
CA ASP A 53 -4.18 6.81 -6.98
C ASP A 53 -3.63 6.10 -8.23
N MET A 54 -2.31 6.05 -8.44
CA MET A 54 -1.68 5.48 -9.64
C MET A 54 -2.06 4.02 -9.90
N GLU A 55 -2.41 3.29 -8.83
CA GLU A 55 -2.88 1.90 -8.88
C GLU A 55 -4.20 1.76 -9.65
N ARG A 56 -5.07 2.79 -9.61
CA ARG A 56 -6.35 2.80 -10.35
C ARG A 56 -6.15 2.97 -11.84
N GLU A 57 -5.09 3.66 -12.24
CA GLU A 57 -4.73 3.88 -13.65
C GLU A 57 -3.89 2.74 -14.23
N PHE A 58 -3.38 1.83 -13.38
CA PHE A 58 -2.51 0.75 -13.83
C PHE A 58 -3.23 -0.24 -14.74
N ARG A 59 -2.56 -0.61 -15.84
CA ARG A 59 -3.06 -1.59 -16.80
C ARG A 59 -1.97 -2.59 -17.19
N TRP A 60 -2.36 -3.85 -17.29
CA TRP A 60 -1.52 -4.89 -17.87
C TRP A 60 -1.47 -4.71 -19.39
N THR A 61 -0.31 -4.30 -19.87
CA THR A 61 0.04 -4.15 -21.28
C THR A 61 1.34 -4.90 -21.51
N SER A 62 1.70 -5.19 -22.76
CA SER A 62 2.98 -5.84 -23.06
C SER A 62 4.18 -5.04 -22.52
N LYS A 63 4.09 -3.71 -22.50
CA LYS A 63 5.13 -2.83 -21.95
C LYS A 63 5.21 -2.96 -20.42
N THR A 64 4.11 -2.79 -19.69
CA THR A 64 4.11 -2.87 -18.23
C THR A 64 4.46 -4.26 -17.73
N LEU A 65 3.98 -5.30 -18.42
CA LEU A 65 4.35 -6.69 -18.11
C LEU A 65 5.86 -6.93 -18.29
N ARG A 66 6.43 -6.46 -19.41
CA ARG A 66 7.88 -6.58 -19.65
C ARG A 66 8.68 -5.87 -18.56
N ASP A 67 8.28 -4.66 -18.19
CA ASP A 67 8.99 -3.87 -17.18
C ASP A 67 8.91 -4.56 -15.80
N VAL A 68 7.76 -5.13 -15.43
CA VAL A 68 7.60 -5.94 -14.21
C VAL A 68 8.47 -7.20 -14.25
N VAL A 69 8.47 -7.95 -15.36
CA VAL A 69 9.27 -9.18 -15.48
C VAL A 69 10.76 -8.89 -15.37
N ILE A 70 11.24 -7.83 -16.03
CA ILE A 70 12.64 -7.44 -15.95
C ILE A 70 13.00 -7.00 -14.52
N GLY A 71 12.20 -6.10 -13.94
CA GLY A 71 12.48 -5.53 -12.62
C GLY A 71 12.36 -6.53 -11.47
N ALA A 72 11.30 -7.35 -11.47
CA ALA A 72 10.98 -8.23 -10.37
C ALA A 72 11.61 -9.63 -10.48
N LEU A 73 11.93 -10.11 -11.68
CA LEU A 73 12.48 -11.45 -11.88
C LEU A 73 13.90 -11.42 -12.45
N VAL A 74 14.09 -10.81 -13.62
CA VAL A 74 15.36 -10.91 -14.34
C VAL A 74 16.51 -10.30 -13.54
N ILE A 75 16.33 -9.08 -13.03
CA ILE A 75 17.39 -8.39 -12.28
C ILE A 75 17.77 -9.15 -10.99
N PRO A 76 16.83 -9.55 -10.11
CA PRO A 76 17.19 -10.28 -8.89
C PRO A 76 17.86 -11.64 -9.14
N ILE A 77 17.37 -12.41 -10.13
CA ILE A 77 17.94 -13.72 -10.46
C ILE A 77 19.37 -13.56 -11.01
N ALA A 78 19.56 -12.62 -11.93
CA ALA A 78 20.88 -12.35 -12.49
C ALA A 78 21.86 -11.87 -11.41
N MET A 79 21.41 -11.01 -10.50
CA MET A 79 22.22 -10.52 -9.38
C MET A 79 22.62 -11.65 -8.44
N TYR A 80 21.68 -12.50 -8.03
CA TYR A 80 21.96 -13.64 -7.15
C TYR A 80 22.98 -14.59 -7.79
N ASN A 81 22.77 -14.96 -9.06
CA ASN A 81 23.68 -15.86 -9.76
C ASN A 81 25.07 -15.23 -9.94
N GLY A 82 25.14 -13.93 -10.25
CA GLY A 82 26.40 -13.20 -10.39
C GLY A 82 27.20 -13.13 -9.10
N ILE A 83 26.56 -12.76 -7.99
CA ILE A 83 27.20 -12.71 -6.66
C ILE A 83 27.64 -14.10 -6.23
N THR A 84 26.76 -15.09 -6.37
CA THR A 84 27.07 -16.48 -6.02
C THR A 84 28.26 -16.98 -6.84
N TRP A 85 28.26 -16.77 -8.15
CA TRP A 85 29.38 -17.15 -9.00
C TRP A 85 30.69 -16.46 -8.61
N ALA A 86 30.66 -15.16 -8.33
CA ALA A 86 31.83 -14.41 -7.89
C ALA A 86 32.37 -14.95 -6.56
N ALA A 87 31.50 -15.24 -5.59
CA ALA A 87 31.89 -15.83 -4.31
C ALA A 87 32.53 -17.23 -4.48
N HIS A 88 32.01 -18.05 -5.39
CA HIS A 88 32.63 -19.35 -5.71
C HIS A 88 34.01 -19.17 -6.35
N LYS A 89 34.19 -18.17 -7.21
CA LYS A 89 35.48 -17.84 -7.80
C LYS A 89 36.50 -17.41 -6.74
N ASP A 90 36.09 -16.58 -5.80
CA ASP A 90 36.95 -16.16 -4.68
C ASP A 90 37.36 -17.35 -3.79
N ASP A 91 36.45 -18.29 -3.52
CA ASP A 91 36.76 -19.50 -2.76
C ASP A 91 37.70 -20.44 -3.54
N GLU A 92 37.57 -20.53 -4.87
CA GLU A 92 38.48 -21.28 -5.76
C GLU A 92 39.90 -20.69 -5.73
N TYR A 93 40.04 -19.36 -5.84
CA TYR A 93 41.33 -18.67 -5.72
C TYR A 93 41.96 -18.83 -4.33
N GLY A 94 41.13 -18.95 -3.29
CA GLY A 94 41.58 -19.17 -1.92
C GLY A 94 41.84 -20.63 -1.55
N GLU A 95 41.78 -21.56 -2.51
CA GLU A 95 41.90 -23.02 -2.30
C GLU A 95 40.96 -23.56 -1.20
N ARG A 96 39.82 -22.90 -1.00
CA ARG A 96 38.85 -23.32 0.01
C ARG A 96 38.05 -24.52 -0.50
N PRO A 97 37.68 -25.46 0.37
CA PRO A 97 36.86 -26.59 -0.04
C PRO A 97 35.53 -26.08 -0.61
N VAL A 98 35.13 -26.63 -1.75
CA VAL A 98 33.86 -26.28 -2.40
C VAL A 98 32.70 -26.55 -1.42
N ARG A 99 32.04 -25.48 -1.01
CA ARG A 99 30.85 -25.55 -0.15
C ARG A 99 29.64 -25.83 -1.02
N TRP A 100 29.52 -27.06 -1.50
CA TRP A 100 28.25 -27.54 -2.02
C TRP A 100 27.22 -27.44 -0.89
N ASP A 101 26.05 -26.90 -1.20
CA ASP A 101 25.02 -26.55 -0.23
C ASP A 101 24.90 -27.60 0.89
N VAL A 102 25.02 -27.15 2.14
CA VAL A 102 24.96 -27.95 3.38
C VAL A 102 23.72 -28.87 3.44
N LEU A 103 22.71 -28.60 2.60
CA LEU A 103 21.51 -29.42 2.41
C LEU A 103 21.77 -30.78 1.73
N ALA A 104 22.74 -30.90 0.83
CA ALA A 104 23.01 -32.16 0.16
C ALA A 104 23.98 -33.07 0.96
N VAL A 105 24.77 -32.50 1.89
CA VAL A 105 25.67 -33.27 2.79
C VAL A 105 24.87 -34.13 3.76
N HIS A 106 23.69 -33.64 4.15
CA HIS A 106 22.87 -34.30 5.15
C HIS A 106 22.07 -35.50 4.61
N THR A 107 21.93 -35.65 3.29
CA THR A 107 21.18 -36.75 2.67
C THR A 107 22.05 -37.96 2.32
N SER A 108 23.36 -37.81 2.20
CA SER A 108 24.29 -38.88 1.82
C SER A 108 24.96 -39.60 3.00
N ARG A 109 24.69 -39.18 4.24
CA ARG A 109 25.20 -39.82 5.47
C ARG A 109 24.31 -40.96 6.01
N TRP A 110 23.12 -41.16 5.42
CA TRP A 110 22.11 -42.14 5.89
C TRP A 110 21.67 -43.14 4.80
N MET A 111 22.47 -43.33 3.74
CA MET A 111 22.29 -44.42 2.77
C MET A 111 23.53 -45.30 2.71
#